data_AF-A0A453AZ82-F1
#
_entry.id   AF-A0A453AZ82-F1
#
_cell.length_a   1.000
_cell.length_b   1.000
_cell.length_c   1.000
_cell.angle_alpha   90.00
_cell.angle_beta   90.00
_cell.angle_gamma   90.00
#
_symmetry.space_group_name_H-M   'P 1'
#
loop_
_entity.id
_entity.type
_entity.pdbx_description
1 polymer ?
#
loop_
_entity_poly.entity_id
_entity_poly.type
_entity_poly.pdbx_seq_one_letter_code
_entity_poly.pdbx_strand_id
1 'polypeptide(L)'
;MFPPTSLSIAEEVLHAVPGLVVEVQKLDPLVQRAFAAAVAAKDLRGLYDKIPTDVESKLMPFQRDGVRFALQHGGRVLIADEMGLGKTLQAIAVASCLHDAWPVLVISPSSLRLHWASMIQQWLNIPTEDILVVLPQTGGSNKAGFRLVYSNTKGDFHLDGVFNVISYDVVPKIQSTLLDLDFKIIIADESHFLKNGQAKRTIASLPVLQKAQFVVLLSGTPALSRPIELFTQLQALYPTVYNNVNEYGNRYCKGVSTSLTKLLSSFSVTNYDYLL
;
A
#
# COMPACT_ATOMS: atom_id res chain seq x y z
N MET A 1 -9.09 -16.28 12.95
CA MET A 1 -10.29 -15.49 13.26
C MET A 1 -11.48 -16.44 13.30
N PHE A 2 -12.30 -16.42 14.36
CA PHE A 2 -13.47 -17.29 14.43
C PHE A 2 -14.47 -16.92 13.32
N PRO A 3 -15.05 -17.90 12.62
CA PRO A 3 -16.15 -17.64 11.70
C PRO A 3 -17.26 -16.85 12.42
N PRO A 4 -17.94 -15.90 11.77
CA PRO A 4 -19.08 -15.18 12.36
C PRO A 4 -20.16 -16.12 12.90
N THR A 5 -20.31 -17.30 12.29
CA THR A 5 -21.21 -18.37 12.72
C THR A 5 -20.77 -19.09 14.00
N SER A 6 -19.50 -18.98 14.39
CA SER A 6 -18.95 -19.55 15.62
C SER A 6 -18.99 -18.59 16.79
N LEU A 7 -19.23 -17.30 16.55
CA LEU A 7 -19.37 -16.28 17.61
C LEU A 7 -20.63 -16.51 18.45
N SER A 8 -21.77 -16.79 17.81
CA SER A 8 -23.02 -17.08 18.53
C SER A 8 -22.92 -18.36 19.37
N ILE A 9 -22.25 -19.40 18.83
CA ILE A 9 -22.02 -20.66 19.54
C ILE A 9 -21.05 -20.44 20.72
N ALA A 10 -19.98 -19.65 20.52
CA ALA A 10 -19.05 -19.30 21.59
C ALA A 10 -19.75 -18.48 22.69
N GLU A 11 -20.63 -17.55 22.32
CA GLU A 11 -21.44 -16.76 23.25
C GLU A 11 -22.39 -17.66 24.07
N GLU A 12 -23.12 -18.57 23.43
CA GLU A 12 -24.00 -19.53 24.12
C GLU A 12 -23.25 -20.41 25.12
N VAL A 13 -22.08 -20.94 24.72
CA VAL A 13 -21.23 -21.76 25.59
C VAL A 13 -20.70 -20.94 26.78
N LEU A 14 -20.27 -19.70 26.55
CA LEU A 14 -19.71 -18.83 27.59
C LEU A 14 -20.78 -18.35 28.58
N HIS A 15 -22.02 -18.11 28.13
CA HIS A 15 -23.15 -17.76 28.98
C HIS A 15 -23.70 -18.94 29.78
N ALA A 16 -23.45 -20.19 29.35
CA ALA A 16 -23.89 -21.39 30.06
C ALA A 16 -23.00 -21.77 31.25
N VAL A 17 -21.84 -21.12 31.45
CA VAL A 17 -20.93 -21.39 32.57
C VAL A 17 -21.38 -20.62 33.83
N PRO A 18 -21.83 -21.29 34.90
CA PRO A 18 -22.30 -20.61 36.11
C PRO A 18 -21.17 -19.82 36.79
N GLY A 19 -21.40 -18.53 37.04
CA GLY A 19 -20.44 -17.64 37.72
C GLY A 19 -19.50 -16.87 36.78
N LEU A 20 -19.59 -17.04 35.46
CA LEU A 20 -18.83 -16.27 34.49
C LEU A 20 -19.65 -15.08 33.96
N VAL A 21 -19.19 -13.85 34.18
CA VAL A 21 -19.77 -12.65 33.57
C VAL A 21 -19.04 -12.38 32.26
N VAL A 22 -19.73 -12.56 31.14
CA VAL A 22 -19.20 -12.33 29.80
C VAL A 22 -19.67 -10.96 29.34
N GLU A 23 -18.77 -9.99 29.28
CA GLU A 23 -19.04 -8.68 28.67
C GLU A 23 -18.54 -8.67 27.22
N VAL A 24 -19.48 -8.74 26.27
CA VAL A 24 -19.16 -8.57 24.85
C VAL A 24 -19.04 -7.08 24.54
N GLN A 25 -17.80 -6.60 24.44
CA GLN A 25 -17.55 -5.22 24.04
C GLN A 25 -17.79 -5.08 22.53
N LYS A 26 -18.73 -4.22 22.14
CA LYS A 26 -18.96 -3.91 20.72
C LYS A 26 -17.71 -3.29 20.12
N LEU A 27 -17.29 -3.81 18.97
CA LEU A 27 -16.21 -3.23 18.16
C LEU A 27 -16.53 -1.78 17.82
N ASP A 28 -15.52 -0.92 17.88
CA ASP A 28 -15.64 0.48 17.45
C ASP A 28 -16.15 0.57 16.00
N PRO A 29 -17.08 1.51 15.68
CA PRO A 29 -17.64 1.64 14.33
C PRO A 29 -16.58 1.75 13.22
N LEU A 30 -15.46 2.41 13.47
CA LEU A 30 -14.37 2.52 12.49
C LEU A 30 -13.75 1.15 12.20
N VAL A 31 -13.56 0.32 13.24
CA VAL A 31 -13.02 -1.04 13.12
C VAL A 31 -13.99 -1.95 12.37
N GLN A 32 -15.29 -1.83 12.64
CA GLN A 32 -16.32 -2.58 11.91
C GLN A 32 -16.29 -2.26 10.41
N ARG A 33 -16.22 -0.97 10.04
CA ARG A 33 -16.11 -0.56 8.64
C ARG A 33 -14.82 -1.05 7.99
N ALA A 34 -13.70 -0.99 8.70
CA ALA A 34 -12.42 -1.49 8.21
C ALA A 34 -12.48 -3.00 7.94
N PHE A 35 -13.05 -3.78 8.87
CA PHE A 35 -13.23 -5.22 8.71
C PHE A 35 -14.16 -5.55 7.54
N ALA A 36 -15.31 -4.87 7.45
CA ALA A 36 -16.24 -5.04 6.34
C ALA A 36 -15.58 -4.73 4.98
N ALA A 37 -14.77 -3.67 4.90
CA ALA A 37 -14.03 -3.33 3.69
C ALA A 37 -12.98 -4.38 3.32
N ALA A 38 -12.25 -4.92 4.30
CA ALA A 38 -11.27 -5.97 4.07
C ALA A 38 -11.92 -7.27 3.57
N VAL A 39 -13.08 -7.64 4.11
CA VAL A 39 -13.85 -8.83 3.68
C VAL A 39 -14.51 -8.62 2.31
N ALA A 40 -14.94 -7.39 2.00
CA ALA A 40 -15.55 -7.05 0.71
C ALA A 40 -14.53 -6.93 -0.43
N ALA A 41 -13.23 -6.85 -0.12
CA ALA A 41 -12.19 -6.79 -1.13
C ALA A 41 -12.21 -8.05 -2.00
N LYS A 42 -12.09 -7.87 -3.32
CA LYS A 42 -12.03 -8.99 -4.26
C LYS A 42 -10.75 -9.78 -4.02
N ASP A 43 -10.87 -11.08 -3.75
CA ASP A 43 -9.71 -11.97 -3.67
C ASP A 43 -9.12 -12.21 -5.07
N LEU A 44 -7.86 -11.83 -5.25
CA LEU A 44 -7.12 -11.93 -6.51
C LEU A 44 -6.00 -12.98 -6.45
N ARG A 45 -5.96 -13.84 -5.42
CA ARG A 45 -4.88 -14.84 -5.27
C ARG A 45 -4.75 -15.77 -6.47
N GLY A 46 -5.82 -16.01 -7.22
CA GLY A 46 -5.76 -16.75 -8.49
C GLY A 46 -4.91 -16.10 -9.59
N LEU A 47 -4.44 -14.87 -9.40
CA LEU A 47 -3.50 -14.18 -10.29
C LEU A 47 -2.03 -14.38 -9.89
N TYR A 48 -1.75 -15.07 -8.76
CA TYR A 48 -0.38 -15.27 -8.28
C TYR A 48 0.50 -15.97 -9.31
N ASP A 49 -0.05 -16.95 -10.03
CA ASP A 49 0.69 -17.73 -11.03
C ASP A 49 1.01 -16.92 -12.31
N LYS A 50 0.56 -15.66 -12.41
CA LYS A 50 0.94 -14.74 -13.49
C LYS A 50 2.31 -14.08 -13.27
N ILE A 51 2.94 -14.26 -12.10
CA ILE A 51 4.29 -13.73 -11.85
C ILE A 51 5.28 -14.44 -12.79
N PRO A 52 6.16 -13.71 -13.50
CA PRO A 52 7.23 -14.34 -14.27
C PRO A 52 8.12 -15.22 -13.38
N THR A 53 8.45 -16.44 -13.83
CA THR A 53 9.27 -17.40 -13.07
C THR A 53 10.61 -16.82 -12.61
N ASP A 54 11.23 -15.96 -13.42
CA ASP A 54 12.49 -15.27 -13.10
C ASP A 54 12.36 -14.23 -11.97
N VAL A 55 11.15 -13.73 -11.72
CA VAL A 55 10.83 -12.85 -10.59
C VAL A 55 10.49 -13.69 -9.37
N GLU A 56 9.64 -14.70 -9.52
CA GLU A 56 9.19 -15.54 -8.40
C GLU A 56 10.36 -16.30 -7.74
N SER A 57 11.31 -16.77 -8.55
CA SER A 57 12.52 -17.45 -8.07
C SER A 57 13.43 -16.57 -7.21
N LYS A 58 13.33 -15.24 -7.34
CA LYS A 58 14.10 -14.26 -6.55
C LYS A 58 13.39 -13.86 -5.25
N LEU A 59 12.10 -14.14 -5.11
CA LEU A 59 11.34 -13.82 -3.90
C LEU A 59 11.68 -14.77 -2.75
N MET A 60 11.97 -14.20 -1.59
CA MET A 60 12.05 -14.95 -0.33
C MET A 60 10.65 -15.45 0.10
N PRO A 61 10.56 -16.52 0.91
CA PRO A 61 9.28 -17.09 1.32
C PRO A 61 8.28 -16.06 1.89
N PHE A 62 8.72 -15.20 2.82
CA PHE A 62 7.85 -14.17 3.39
C PHE A 62 7.41 -13.11 2.37
N GLN A 63 8.25 -12.80 1.37
CA GLN A 63 7.87 -11.86 0.31
C GLN A 63 6.76 -12.47 -0.56
N ARG A 64 6.81 -13.77 -0.83
CA ARG A 64 5.74 -14.49 -1.53
C ARG A 64 4.42 -14.41 -0.77
N ASP A 65 4.48 -14.55 0.56
CA ASP A 65 3.30 -14.41 1.41
C ASP A 65 2.75 -12.99 1.38
N GLY A 66 3.61 -11.97 1.40
CA GLY A 66 3.12 -10.60 1.27
C GLY A 66 2.57 -10.27 -0.14
N VAL A 67 3.07 -10.92 -1.21
CA VAL A 67 2.42 -10.83 -2.55
C VAL A 67 1.03 -11.46 -2.50
N ARG A 68 0.89 -12.65 -1.91
CA ARG A 68 -0.43 -13.31 -1.75
C ARG A 68 -1.36 -12.47 -0.88
N PHE A 69 -0.84 -11.85 0.18
CA PHE A 69 -1.59 -10.96 1.05
C PHE A 69 -2.11 -9.74 0.28
N ALA A 70 -1.27 -9.11 -0.54
CA ALA A 70 -1.68 -8.01 -1.41
C ALA A 70 -2.84 -8.42 -2.35
N LEU A 71 -2.72 -9.59 -2.99
CA LEU A 71 -3.75 -10.11 -3.89
C LEU A 71 -5.04 -10.49 -3.15
N GLN A 72 -4.94 -11.08 -1.96
CA GLN A 72 -6.09 -11.43 -1.13
C GLN A 72 -6.93 -10.21 -0.75
N HIS A 73 -6.27 -9.05 -0.56
CA HIS A 73 -6.92 -7.80 -0.19
C HIS A 73 -7.18 -6.88 -1.40
N GLY A 74 -7.43 -7.47 -2.58
CA GLY A 74 -7.83 -6.73 -3.78
C GLY A 74 -6.76 -5.83 -4.39
N GLY A 75 -5.48 -6.03 -4.04
CA GLY A 75 -4.35 -5.27 -4.56
C GLY A 75 -4.23 -3.85 -4.00
N ARG A 76 -4.86 -3.56 -2.85
CA ARG A 76 -4.68 -2.31 -2.08
C ARG A 76 -4.04 -2.63 -0.74
N VAL A 77 -2.74 -2.38 -0.62
CA VAL A 77 -1.92 -2.88 0.50
C VAL A 77 -0.87 -1.87 0.94
N LEU A 78 -0.52 -1.92 2.24
CA LEU A 78 0.69 -1.32 2.78
C LEU A 78 1.67 -2.46 3.10
N ILE A 79 2.82 -2.48 2.44
CA ILE A 79 3.92 -3.40 2.74
C ILE A 79 4.89 -2.66 3.66
N ALA A 80 4.79 -2.99 4.95
CA ALA A 80 5.51 -2.35 6.04
C ALA A 80 6.77 -3.11 6.52
N ASP A 81 7.31 -3.99 5.68
CA ASP A 81 8.50 -4.79 6.03
C ASP A 81 9.71 -3.91 6.35
N GLU A 82 10.61 -4.44 7.19
CA GLU A 82 11.81 -3.73 7.64
C GLU A 82 12.70 -3.26 6.46
N MET A 83 13.50 -2.21 6.70
CA MET A 83 14.40 -1.68 5.69
C MET A 83 15.44 -2.74 5.30
N GLY A 84 15.72 -2.85 3.99
CA GLY A 84 16.66 -3.86 3.47
C GLY A 84 16.06 -5.22 3.13
N LEU A 85 14.79 -5.49 3.49
CA LEU A 85 14.14 -6.79 3.21
C LEU A 85 13.58 -6.95 1.78
N GLY A 86 13.89 -6.03 0.85
CA GLY A 86 13.55 -6.19 -0.56
C GLY A 86 12.10 -5.87 -0.97
N LYS A 87 11.44 -4.93 -0.29
CA LYS A 87 10.06 -4.46 -0.61
C LYS A 87 9.84 -4.09 -2.08
N THR A 88 10.86 -3.53 -2.74
CA THR A 88 10.81 -3.17 -4.17
C THR A 88 10.51 -4.38 -5.05
N LEU A 89 11.15 -5.54 -4.79
CA LEU A 89 10.93 -6.76 -5.57
C LEU A 89 9.50 -7.28 -5.37
N GLN A 90 9.03 -7.24 -4.14
CA GLN A 90 7.68 -7.65 -3.78
C GLN A 90 6.61 -6.77 -4.46
N ALA A 91 6.82 -5.45 -4.51
CA ALA A 91 5.92 -4.53 -5.21
C ALA A 91 5.88 -4.80 -6.72
N ILE A 92 7.04 -5.06 -7.31
CA ILE A 92 7.16 -5.43 -8.74
C ILE A 92 6.46 -6.76 -9.01
N ALA A 93 6.58 -7.74 -8.11
CA ALA A 93 5.88 -9.01 -8.22
C ALA A 93 4.35 -8.84 -8.15
N VAL A 94 3.84 -8.01 -7.23
CA VAL A 94 2.40 -7.67 -7.16
C VAL A 94 1.94 -7.02 -8.48
N ALA A 95 2.67 -6.03 -8.99
CA ALA A 95 2.32 -5.39 -10.26
C ALA A 95 2.35 -6.36 -11.44
N SER A 96 3.26 -7.34 -11.44
CA SER A 96 3.36 -8.38 -12.47
C SER A 96 2.16 -9.32 -12.47
N CYS A 97 1.59 -9.65 -11.30
CA CYS A 97 0.34 -10.41 -11.21
C CYS A 97 -0.83 -9.70 -11.91
N LEU A 98 -0.75 -8.37 -12.01
CA LEU A 98 -1.80 -7.47 -12.48
C LEU A 98 -1.50 -6.89 -13.86
N HIS A 99 -0.74 -7.63 -14.70
CA HIS A 99 -0.30 -7.19 -16.02
C HIS A 99 -1.42 -6.62 -16.91
N ASP A 100 -2.64 -7.15 -16.83
CA ASP A 100 -3.81 -6.69 -17.60
C ASP A 100 -4.26 -5.25 -17.26
N ALA A 101 -3.76 -4.67 -16.16
CA ALA A 101 -4.08 -3.32 -15.71
C ALA A 101 -2.93 -2.32 -15.92
N TRP A 102 -1.87 -2.70 -16.62
CA TRP A 102 -0.78 -1.79 -16.98
C TRP A 102 -1.27 -0.70 -17.95
N PRO A 103 -0.66 0.50 -17.97
CA PRO A 103 0.67 0.85 -17.43
C PRO A 103 0.73 1.08 -15.90
N VAL A 104 1.94 1.02 -15.35
CA VAL A 104 2.21 1.19 -13.91
C VAL A 104 2.80 2.57 -13.62
N LEU A 105 2.28 3.25 -12.60
CA LEU A 105 2.86 4.47 -12.04
C LEU A 105 3.62 4.16 -10.76
N VAL A 106 4.89 4.54 -10.69
CA VAL A 106 5.72 4.49 -9.50
C VAL A 106 5.97 5.91 -8.99
N ILE A 107 5.58 6.17 -7.75
CA ILE A 107 5.86 7.42 -7.04
C ILE A 107 6.90 7.13 -5.98
N SER A 108 8.09 7.71 -6.07
CA SER A 108 9.19 7.46 -5.13
C SER A 108 9.83 8.75 -4.61
N PRO A 109 10.72 8.70 -3.61
CA PRO A 109 11.65 9.79 -3.35
C PRO A 109 12.45 10.15 -4.60
N SER A 110 12.79 11.44 -4.73
CA SER A 110 13.48 11.99 -5.90
C SER A 110 14.82 11.30 -6.21
N SER A 111 15.51 10.78 -5.18
CA SER A 111 16.78 10.05 -5.27
C SER A 111 16.64 8.60 -5.75
N LEU A 112 15.46 7.98 -5.61
CA LEU A 112 15.26 6.56 -5.88
C LEU A 112 14.71 6.26 -7.28
N ARG A 113 14.32 7.28 -8.06
CA ARG A 113 13.67 7.07 -9.38
C ARG A 113 14.51 6.25 -10.36
N LEU A 114 15.80 6.56 -10.50
CA LEU A 114 16.70 5.80 -11.40
C LEU A 114 16.99 4.40 -10.86
N HIS A 115 16.99 4.23 -9.53
CA HIS A 115 17.11 2.92 -8.90
C HIS A 115 15.89 2.06 -9.20
N TRP A 116 14.68 2.61 -9.07
CA TRP A 116 13.43 1.96 -9.46
C TRP A 116 13.44 1.53 -10.92
N ALA A 117 13.78 2.45 -11.84
CA ALA A 117 13.90 2.12 -13.26
C ALA A 117 14.87 0.97 -13.53
N SER A 118 16.03 0.96 -12.86
CA SER A 118 17.01 -0.13 -12.96
C SER A 118 16.46 -1.46 -12.44
N MET A 119 15.69 -1.44 -11.34
CA MET A 119 15.14 -2.66 -10.77
C MET A 119 14.01 -3.25 -11.59
N ILE A 120 13.15 -2.40 -12.14
CA ILE A 120 12.11 -2.79 -13.10
C ILE A 120 12.77 -3.44 -14.32
N GLN A 121 13.77 -2.78 -14.93
CA GLN A 121 14.51 -3.31 -16.08
C GLN A 121 15.15 -4.67 -15.77
N GLN A 122 15.89 -4.77 -14.66
CA GLN A 122 16.62 -5.98 -14.30
C GLN A 122 15.69 -7.16 -13.98
N TRP A 123 14.56 -6.93 -13.33
CA TRP A 123 13.70 -8.00 -12.85
C TRP A 123 12.61 -8.40 -13.84
N LEU A 124 12.11 -7.46 -14.64
CA LEU A 124 11.07 -7.71 -15.63
C LEU A 124 11.60 -7.84 -17.06
N ASN A 125 12.88 -7.56 -17.29
CA ASN A 125 13.51 -7.56 -18.61
C ASN A 125 12.77 -6.67 -19.63
N ILE A 126 12.26 -5.52 -19.16
CA ILE A 126 11.56 -4.54 -19.99
C ILE A 126 12.58 -3.64 -20.70
N PRO A 127 12.41 -3.33 -22.00
CA PRO A 127 13.24 -2.38 -22.72
C PRO A 127 13.34 -1.02 -21.99
N THR A 128 14.53 -0.41 -21.97
CA THR A 128 14.76 0.85 -21.26
C THR A 128 13.95 2.03 -21.83
N GLU A 129 13.53 1.92 -23.08
CA GLU A 129 12.64 2.87 -23.78
C GLU A 129 11.18 2.83 -23.29
N ASP A 130 10.74 1.69 -22.76
CA ASP A 130 9.41 1.50 -22.17
C ASP A 130 9.35 1.93 -20.70
N ILE A 131 10.50 2.27 -20.11
CA ILE A 131 10.61 2.77 -18.73
C ILE A 131 10.86 4.27 -18.78
N LEU A 132 9.80 5.03 -18.51
CA LEU A 132 9.81 6.48 -18.51
C LEU A 132 10.14 7.00 -17.11
N VAL A 133 11.19 7.82 -16.99
CA VAL A 133 11.59 8.45 -15.74
C VAL A 133 11.46 9.96 -15.83
N VAL A 134 10.70 10.54 -14.91
CA VAL A 134 10.52 11.99 -14.84
C VAL A 134 11.55 12.60 -13.91
N LEU A 135 12.33 13.57 -14.40
CA LEU A 135 13.34 14.32 -13.65
C LEU A 135 13.03 15.83 -13.64
N PRO A 136 13.43 16.59 -12.60
CA PRO A 136 13.16 18.03 -12.55
C PRO A 136 13.95 18.83 -13.58
N GLN A 137 15.17 18.40 -13.91
CA GLN A 137 16.07 19.09 -14.81
C GLN A 137 17.04 18.10 -15.47
N THR A 138 17.73 18.54 -16.52
CA THR A 138 18.83 17.79 -17.14
C THR A 138 19.96 17.65 -16.12
N GLY A 139 20.13 16.45 -15.59
CA GLY A 139 21.15 16.17 -14.58
C GLY A 139 20.93 14.80 -13.93
N GLY A 140 22.02 14.05 -13.78
CA GLY A 140 22.02 12.65 -13.34
C GLY A 140 22.57 11.72 -14.42
N SER A 141 23.37 10.74 -14.03
CA SER A 141 23.97 9.81 -14.98
C SER A 141 22.95 8.79 -15.46
N ASN A 142 22.30 9.02 -16.60
CA ASN A 142 21.45 8.03 -17.27
C ASN A 142 22.28 7.02 -18.08
N LYS A 143 23.25 6.38 -17.43
CA LYS A 143 24.16 5.42 -18.09
C LYS A 143 23.43 4.23 -18.70
N ALA A 144 22.26 3.90 -18.16
CA ALA A 144 21.42 2.79 -18.59
C ALA A 144 20.49 3.13 -19.78
N GLY A 145 20.41 4.39 -20.20
CA GLY A 145 19.63 4.77 -21.40
C GLY A 145 18.10 4.71 -21.22
N PHE A 146 17.59 5.01 -20.03
CA PHE A 146 16.13 5.11 -19.80
C PHE A 146 15.53 6.31 -20.55
N ARG A 147 14.24 6.22 -20.90
CA ARG A 147 13.51 7.36 -21.47
C ARG A 147 13.30 8.43 -20.39
N LEU A 148 13.91 9.61 -20.59
CA LEU A 148 13.81 10.72 -19.64
C LEU A 148 12.82 11.78 -20.12
N VAL A 149 11.94 12.21 -19.22
CA VAL A 149 11.06 13.36 -19.40
C VAL A 149 11.34 14.38 -18.30
N TYR A 150 11.34 15.66 -18.64
CA TYR A 150 11.70 16.72 -17.70
C TYR A 150 10.46 17.51 -17.26
N SER A 151 10.22 17.59 -15.95
CA SER A 151 9.02 18.27 -15.42
C SER A 151 9.05 19.79 -15.54
N ASN A 152 10.21 20.38 -15.85
CA ASN A 152 10.38 21.84 -15.95
C ASN A 152 10.41 22.35 -17.40
N THR A 153 10.29 21.47 -18.41
CA THR A 153 10.23 21.90 -19.81
C THR A 153 8.80 22.30 -20.19
N LYS A 154 8.66 23.41 -20.93
CA LYS A 154 7.37 23.83 -21.50
C LYS A 154 7.02 22.88 -22.66
N GLY A 155 5.95 22.10 -22.52
CA GLY A 155 5.46 21.18 -23.54
C GLY A 155 4.44 20.18 -22.97
N ASP A 156 3.77 19.45 -23.85
CA ASP A 156 2.86 18.38 -23.45
C ASP A 156 3.62 17.27 -22.72
N PHE A 157 3.09 16.89 -21.57
CA PHE A 157 3.70 15.94 -20.65
C PHE A 157 2.97 14.59 -20.78
N HIS A 158 3.53 13.67 -21.57
CA HIS A 158 2.98 12.33 -21.74
C HIS A 158 3.72 11.32 -20.86
N LEU A 159 2.94 10.51 -20.13
CA LEU A 159 3.42 9.36 -19.35
C LEU A 159 2.93 8.08 -20.03
N ASP A 160 3.54 7.77 -21.17
CA ASP A 160 3.21 6.67 -22.08
C ASP A 160 4.15 5.46 -21.94
N GLY A 161 5.02 5.46 -20.94
CA GLY A 161 5.84 4.28 -20.62
C GLY A 161 4.98 3.13 -20.11
N VAL A 162 5.45 1.89 -20.29
CA VAL A 162 4.90 0.72 -19.59
C VAL A 162 5.05 0.89 -18.09
N PHE A 163 6.21 1.42 -17.65
CA PHE A 163 6.43 1.93 -16.31
C PHE A 163 6.75 3.42 -16.35
N ASN A 164 6.10 4.18 -15.46
CA ASN A 164 6.29 5.62 -15.32
C ASN A 164 6.77 5.92 -13.92
N VAL A 165 8.01 6.37 -13.77
CA VAL A 165 8.65 6.63 -12.47
C VAL A 165 8.76 8.13 -12.23
N ILE A 166 8.01 8.62 -11.24
CA ILE A 166 7.94 10.03 -10.86
C ILE A 166 8.31 10.23 -9.39
N SER A 167 8.56 11.47 -8.98
CA SER A 167 8.73 11.80 -7.57
C SER A 167 7.51 12.45 -6.95
N TYR A 168 7.37 12.35 -5.63
CA TYR A 168 6.31 13.05 -4.89
C TYR A 168 6.28 14.56 -5.15
N ASP A 169 7.42 15.19 -5.44
CA ASP A 169 7.51 16.63 -5.73
C ASP A 169 6.97 17.01 -7.12
N VAL A 170 6.90 16.04 -8.02
CA VAL A 170 6.35 16.21 -9.37
C VAL A 170 4.83 16.12 -9.35
N VAL A 171 4.24 15.28 -8.49
CA VAL A 171 2.79 15.03 -8.46
C VAL A 171 1.95 16.32 -8.41
N PRO A 172 2.23 17.32 -7.55
CA PRO A 172 1.47 18.57 -7.54
C PRO A 172 1.51 19.37 -8.85
N LYS A 173 2.57 19.21 -9.66
CA LYS A 173 2.73 19.95 -10.92
C LYS A 173 1.92 19.35 -12.06
N ILE A 174 1.65 18.05 -12.01
CA ILE A 174 1.03 17.28 -13.09
C ILE A 174 -0.24 16.55 -12.62
N GLN A 175 -0.84 16.98 -11.51
CA GLN A 175 -1.95 16.26 -10.88
C GLN A 175 -3.13 16.07 -11.84
N SER A 176 -3.50 17.11 -12.61
CA SER A 176 -4.57 17.01 -13.61
C SER A 176 -4.27 15.93 -14.65
N THR A 177 -3.05 15.94 -15.21
CA THR A 177 -2.59 14.93 -16.16
C THR A 177 -2.64 13.52 -15.57
N LEU A 178 -2.21 13.33 -14.32
CA LEU A 178 -2.28 12.02 -13.65
C LEU A 178 -3.73 11.54 -13.44
N LEU A 179 -4.65 12.46 -13.14
CA LEU A 179 -6.06 12.14 -13.03
C LEU A 179 -6.68 11.82 -14.40
N ASP A 180 -6.24 12.48 -15.47
CA ASP A 180 -6.74 12.23 -16.83
C ASP A 180 -6.25 10.89 -17.41
N LEU A 181 -4.98 10.53 -17.13
CA LEU A 181 -4.36 9.28 -17.61
C LEU A 181 -4.90 8.01 -16.95
N ASP A 182 -5.55 8.13 -15.78
CA ASP A 182 -6.25 7.02 -15.11
C ASP A 182 -5.40 5.76 -14.86
N PHE A 183 -4.20 5.94 -14.29
CA PHE A 183 -3.35 4.80 -13.91
C PHE A 183 -4.09 3.85 -12.96
N LYS A 184 -4.25 2.59 -13.39
CA LYS A 184 -4.94 1.57 -12.59
C LYS A 184 -4.05 0.99 -11.50
N ILE A 185 -2.73 0.95 -11.70
CA ILE A 185 -1.77 0.45 -10.71
C ILE A 185 -0.85 1.60 -10.30
N ILE A 186 -0.79 1.86 -8.99
CA ILE A 186 0.16 2.80 -8.41
C ILE A 186 0.97 2.13 -7.32
N ILE A 187 2.30 2.23 -7.43
CA ILE A 187 3.24 1.89 -6.36
C ILE A 187 3.74 3.20 -5.75
N ALA A 188 3.63 3.36 -4.44
CA ALA A 188 4.13 4.53 -3.73
C ALA A 188 5.20 4.10 -2.72
N ASP A 189 6.46 4.34 -3.07
CA ASP A 189 7.63 3.99 -2.27
C ASP A 189 7.92 5.05 -1.21
N GLU A 190 8.42 4.62 -0.05
CA GLU A 190 8.55 5.47 1.14
C GLU A 190 7.28 6.29 1.43
N SER A 191 6.14 5.60 1.52
CA SER A 191 4.80 6.17 1.68
C SER A 191 4.65 7.05 2.93
N HIS A 192 5.59 6.99 3.88
CA HIS A 192 5.69 7.94 5.00
C HIS A 192 5.88 9.40 4.53
N PHE A 193 6.27 9.64 3.26
CA PHE A 193 6.22 10.97 2.67
C PHE A 193 4.80 11.57 2.67
N LEU A 194 3.76 10.74 2.69
CA LEU A 194 2.36 11.18 2.71
C LEU A 194 1.84 11.49 4.12
N LYS A 195 2.64 11.34 5.18
CA LYS A 195 2.17 11.43 6.59
C LYS A 195 1.50 12.74 6.99
N ASN A 196 1.86 13.86 6.34
CA ASN A 196 1.27 15.15 6.63
C ASN A 196 0.16 15.46 5.61
N GLY A 197 -1.11 15.38 6.04
CA GLY A 197 -2.28 15.68 5.21
C GLY A 197 -2.34 17.10 4.65
N GLN A 198 -1.62 18.06 5.25
CA GLN A 198 -1.58 19.46 4.81
C GLN A 198 -0.46 19.76 3.80
N ALA A 199 0.45 18.81 3.57
CA ALA A 199 1.54 19.00 2.63
C ALA A 199 1.02 18.97 1.19
N LYS A 200 1.50 19.88 0.33
CA LYS A 200 1.11 19.95 -1.10
C LYS A 200 1.22 18.60 -1.81
N ARG A 201 2.30 17.85 -1.54
CA ARG A 201 2.52 16.50 -2.10
C ARG A 201 1.42 15.51 -1.69
N THR A 202 0.97 15.56 -0.44
CA THR A 202 -0.07 14.65 0.07
C THR A 202 -1.43 15.01 -0.50
N ILE A 203 -1.77 16.31 -0.49
CA ILE A 203 -3.02 16.82 -1.07
C ILE A 203 -3.12 16.45 -2.55
N ALA A 204 -2.01 16.55 -3.29
CA ALA A 204 -1.98 16.20 -4.71
C ALA A 204 -2.01 14.68 -4.96
N SER A 205 -1.29 13.89 -4.14
CA SER A 205 -1.14 12.45 -4.35
C SER A 205 -2.36 11.65 -3.91
N LEU A 206 -3.09 12.10 -2.88
CA LEU A 206 -4.24 11.36 -2.34
C LEU A 206 -5.33 11.08 -3.39
N PRO A 207 -5.84 12.08 -4.15
CA PRO A 207 -6.83 11.81 -5.19
C PRO A 207 -6.34 10.84 -6.27
N VAL A 208 -5.05 10.92 -6.63
CA VAL A 208 -4.44 10.05 -7.64
C VAL A 208 -4.40 8.60 -7.13
N LEU A 209 -3.97 8.38 -5.90
CA LEU A 209 -3.96 7.06 -5.24
C LEU A 209 -5.36 6.48 -5.04
N GLN A 210 -6.33 7.33 -4.71
CA GLN A 210 -7.71 6.91 -4.47
C GLN A 210 -8.44 6.53 -5.76
N LYS A 211 -8.06 7.14 -6.90
CA LYS A 211 -8.64 6.83 -8.22
C LYS A 211 -8.16 5.49 -8.77
N ALA A 212 -6.89 5.13 -8.53
CA ALA A 212 -6.30 3.89 -9.00
C ALA A 212 -7.07 2.67 -8.49
N GLN A 213 -7.09 1.58 -9.25
CA GLN A 213 -7.72 0.33 -8.84
C GLN A 213 -6.86 -0.40 -7.80
N PHE A 214 -5.56 -0.48 -8.05
CA PHE A 214 -4.56 -1.17 -7.25
C PHE A 214 -3.53 -0.19 -6.72
N VAL A 215 -3.23 -0.28 -5.42
CA VAL A 215 -2.29 0.61 -4.73
C VAL A 215 -1.39 -0.20 -3.83
N VAL A 216 -0.08 -0.10 -4.06
CA VAL A 216 0.94 -0.72 -3.21
C VAL A 216 1.75 0.38 -2.54
N LEU A 217 1.49 0.61 -1.26
CA LEU A 217 2.29 1.52 -0.44
C LEU A 217 3.47 0.75 0.16
N LEU A 218 4.67 1.29 0.11
CA LEU A 218 5.87 0.69 0.72
C LEU A 218 6.43 1.65 1.76
N SER A 219 6.72 1.16 2.96
CA SER A 219 7.48 1.95 3.94
C SER A 219 8.11 1.05 4.99
N GLY A 220 9.41 1.19 5.25
CA GLY A 220 10.01 0.53 6.42
C GLY A 220 9.66 1.21 7.75
N THR A 221 9.10 2.42 7.69
CA THR A 221 8.74 3.25 8.86
C THR A 221 7.42 3.98 8.58
N PRO A 222 6.28 3.25 8.46
CA PRO A 222 5.01 3.86 8.03
C PRO A 222 4.51 4.92 9.02
N ALA A 223 4.81 4.79 10.31
CA ALA A 223 4.68 5.84 11.30
C ALA A 223 6.05 6.11 11.94
N LEU A 224 6.42 7.38 12.11
CA LEU A 224 7.70 7.76 12.70
C LEU A 224 7.56 8.11 14.19
N SER A 225 6.40 8.65 14.59
CA SER A 225 6.24 9.23 15.93
C SER A 225 4.84 9.06 16.52
N ARG A 226 3.80 9.15 15.70
CA ARG A 226 2.41 9.22 16.19
C ARG A 226 1.49 8.37 15.31
N PRO A 227 0.52 7.64 15.88
CA PRO A 227 -0.45 6.85 15.11
C PRO A 227 -1.21 7.66 14.05
N ILE A 228 -1.36 8.98 14.25
CA ILE A 228 -1.99 9.90 13.31
C ILE A 228 -1.27 9.98 11.95
N GLU A 229 0.02 9.68 11.91
CA GLU A 229 0.83 9.71 10.68
C GLU A 229 0.42 8.59 9.68
N LEU A 230 -0.26 7.54 10.15
CA LEU A 230 -0.81 6.48 9.29
C LEU A 230 -2.11 6.88 8.60
N PHE A 231 -2.83 7.89 9.12
CA PHE A 231 -4.18 8.20 8.66
C PHE A 231 -4.25 8.43 7.15
N THR A 232 -3.31 9.21 6.59
CA THR A 232 -3.29 9.52 5.15
C THR A 232 -2.94 8.32 4.29
N GLN A 233 -2.09 7.40 4.78
CA GLN A 233 -1.77 6.15 4.08
C GLN A 233 -2.99 5.22 4.06
N LEU A 234 -3.67 5.08 5.19
CA LEU A 234 -4.91 4.31 5.30
C LEU A 234 -6.04 4.92 4.47
N GLN A 235 -6.14 6.25 4.43
CA GLN A 235 -7.08 6.99 3.58
C GLN A 235 -6.78 6.83 2.09
N ALA A 236 -5.52 6.64 1.69
CA ALA A 236 -5.18 6.32 0.31
C ALA A 236 -5.67 4.91 -0.07
N LEU A 237 -5.57 3.94 0.85
CA LEU A 237 -6.00 2.56 0.61
C LEU A 237 -7.52 2.37 0.71
N TYR A 238 -8.18 2.92 1.73
CA TYR A 238 -9.60 2.74 1.99
C TYR A 238 -10.29 4.08 2.26
N PRO A 239 -10.50 4.92 1.23
CA PRO A 239 -11.03 6.28 1.39
C PRO A 239 -12.43 6.33 2.01
N THR A 240 -13.26 5.31 1.78
CA THR A 240 -14.61 5.22 2.36
C THR A 240 -14.60 4.85 3.84
N VAL A 241 -13.54 4.17 4.30
CA VAL A 241 -13.36 3.77 5.71
C VAL A 241 -12.73 4.91 6.51
N TYR A 242 -11.60 5.43 6.01
CA TYR A 242 -10.79 6.46 6.66
C TYR A 242 -11.06 7.84 6.05
N ASN A 243 -12.31 8.30 6.16
CA ASN A 243 -12.76 9.59 5.65
C ASN A 243 -12.72 10.72 6.71
N ASN A 244 -12.54 10.39 7.99
CA ASN A 244 -12.59 11.35 9.10
C ASN A 244 -11.36 11.23 10.02
N VAL A 245 -10.48 12.22 9.94
CA VAL A 245 -9.25 12.28 10.75
C VAL A 245 -9.53 12.39 12.25
N ASN A 246 -10.63 13.05 12.64
CA ASN A 246 -10.99 13.22 14.05
C ASN A 246 -11.51 11.91 14.64
N GLU A 247 -12.30 11.13 13.89
CA GLU A 247 -12.74 9.79 14.29
C GLU A 247 -11.53 8.86 14.51
N TYR A 248 -10.62 8.82 13.54
CA TYR A 248 -9.37 8.06 13.66
C TYR A 248 -8.52 8.51 14.85
N GLY A 249 -8.34 9.83 15.02
CA GLY A 249 -7.59 10.42 16.12
C GLY A 249 -8.20 10.09 17.49
N ASN A 250 -9.53 10.14 17.60
CA ASN A 250 -10.24 9.79 18.82
C ASN A 250 -10.00 8.32 19.22
N ARG A 251 -9.94 7.41 18.24
CA ARG A 251 -9.80 5.98 18.48
C ARG A 251 -8.35 5.53 18.75
N TYR A 252 -7.38 6.11 18.04
CA TYR A 252 -6.00 5.61 18.02
C TYR A 252 -4.97 6.59 18.60
N CYS A 253 -5.30 7.88 18.74
CA CYS A 253 -4.35 8.90 19.21
C CYS A 253 -4.66 9.43 20.61
N LYS A 254 -5.90 9.26 21.10
CA LYS A 254 -6.19 9.44 22.53
C LYS A 254 -5.52 8.28 23.26
N GLY A 255 -4.52 8.57 24.10
CA GLY A 255 -3.79 7.59 24.92
C GLY A 255 -4.66 6.93 26.00
N VAL A 256 -5.84 6.45 25.64
CA VAL A 256 -6.64 5.58 26.47
C VAL A 256 -5.89 4.25 26.50
N SER A 257 -5.44 3.88 27.70
CA SER A 257 -5.11 2.51 28.08
C SER A 257 -6.34 1.63 27.82
N THR A 258 -6.62 1.37 26.55
CA THR A 258 -7.56 0.35 26.15
C THR A 258 -6.74 -0.90 26.35
N SER A 259 -7.12 -1.69 27.34
CA SER A 259 -6.43 -2.89 27.80
C SER A 259 -6.38 -3.95 26.68
N LEU A 260 -5.60 -3.70 25.62
CA LEU A 260 -5.18 -4.70 24.64
C LEU A 260 -4.33 -5.79 25.33
N THR A 261 -3.76 -5.46 26.49
CA THR A 261 -3.11 -6.40 27.41
C THR A 261 -4.05 -7.45 28.00
N LYS A 262 -5.39 -7.26 27.97
CA LYS A 262 -6.36 -8.29 28.40
C LYS A 262 -6.85 -9.20 27.27
N LEU A 263 -6.74 -8.79 26.01
CA LEU A 263 -7.10 -9.62 24.85
C LEU A 263 -5.93 -10.47 24.35
N LEU A 264 -4.69 -10.03 24.54
CA LEU A 264 -3.50 -10.80 24.17
C LEU A 264 -3.01 -11.78 25.25
N SER A 265 -3.48 -11.65 26.50
CA SER A 265 -3.13 -12.60 27.58
C SER A 265 -3.97 -13.88 27.59
N SER A 266 -4.98 -13.99 26.71
CA SER A 266 -5.84 -15.17 26.56
C SER A 266 -5.63 -15.94 25.25
N PHE A 267 -4.69 -15.53 24.41
CA PHE A 267 -4.33 -16.24 23.17
C PHE A 267 -2.83 -16.53 23.12
N SER A 268 -2.39 -17.54 23.86
CA SER A 268 -1.16 -18.26 23.52
C SER A 268 -1.47 -19.22 22.36
N VAL A 269 -1.51 -18.69 21.15
CA VAL A 269 -1.33 -19.51 19.94
C VAL A 269 -0.35 -18.75 19.06
N THR A 270 0.86 -19.29 19.03
CA THR A 270 1.89 -19.03 18.02
C THR A 270 1.27 -19.00 16.63
N ASN A 271 1.25 -17.83 16.00
CA ASN A 271 1.57 -17.65 14.59
C ASN A 271 1.84 -16.16 14.36
N TYR A 272 2.99 -15.90 13.74
CA TYR A 272 3.40 -14.58 13.30
C TYR A 272 2.48 -14.14 12.15
N ASP A 273 1.40 -13.43 12.46
CA ASP A 273 0.56 -12.79 11.45
C ASP A 273 0.64 -11.27 11.58
N TYR A 274 1.07 -10.66 10.47
CA TYR A 274 1.18 -9.23 10.25
C TYR A 274 -0.18 -8.55 10.40
N LEU A 275 -0.22 -7.44 11.13
CA LEU A 275 -1.38 -6.58 11.31
C LEU A 275 -1.05 -5.17 10.76
N LEU A 276 -1.88 -4.73 9.80
CA LEU A 276 -1.87 -3.51 8.98
C LEU A 276 -1.15 -3.59 7.64
#